data_AF-A0A1K1SZM8-F1
#
_entry.id   AF-A0A1K1SZM8-F1
#
_cell.length_a   1.000
_cell.length_b   1.000
_cell.length_c   1.000
_cell.angle_alpha   90.00
_cell.angle_beta   90.00
_cell.angle_gamma   90.00
#
_symmetry.space_group_name_H-M   'P 1'
#
loop_
_entity.id
_entity.type
_entity.pdbx_description
1 polymer ?
#
loop_
_entity_poly.entity_id
_entity_poly.type
_entity_poly.pdbx_seq_one_letter_code
_entity_poly.pdbx_strand_id
1 'polypeptide(L)' 'MIDLEVTSLPTKMRAVFQLSRYEDLSNKAIAETLNIAEGTVKKQVKNALTILRERLAAVSTLMVFIVWEIFS' A
#
# COMPACT_ATOMS: atom_id res chain seq x y z
N MET A 1 4.05 -6.87 9.83
CA MET A 1 3.45 -5.52 10.04
C MET A 1 2.87 -4.95 8.76
N ILE A 2 3.52 -5.07 7.60
CA ILE A 2 2.99 -4.53 6.33
C ILE A 2 1.68 -5.22 5.90
N ASP A 3 1.51 -6.52 6.15
CA ASP A 3 0.31 -7.25 5.70
C ASP A 3 -1.00 -6.77 6.36
N LEU A 4 -0.94 -6.27 7.60
CA LEU A 4 -2.10 -5.70 8.28
C LEU A 4 -2.54 -4.37 7.63
N GLU A 5 -1.57 -3.59 7.15
CA GLU A 5 -1.85 -2.34 6.44
C GLU A 5 -2.34 -2.61 5.01
N VAL A 6 -1.78 -3.61 4.35
CA VAL A 6 -2.24 -4.04 3.02
C VAL A 6 -3.64 -4.63 3.08
N THR A 7 -3.98 -5.42 4.10
CA THR A 7 -5.33 -5.99 4.28
C THR A 7 -6.39 -4.94 4.52
N SER A 8 -6.04 -3.80 5.13
CA SER A 8 -6.95 -2.68 5.36
C SER A 8 -7.04 -1.66 4.21
N LEU A 9 -6.38 -1.94 3.07
CA LEU A 9 -6.66 -1.23 1.82
C LEU A 9 -8.05 -1.60 1.26
N PRO A 10 -8.70 -0.70 0.50
CA PRO A 10 -9.92 -1.04 -0.23
C PRO A 10 -9.73 -2.26 -1.14
N THR A 11 -10.71 -3.16 -1.21
CA THR A 11 -10.58 -4.48 -1.86
C THR A 11 -9.95 -4.44 -3.26
N LYS A 12 -10.40 -3.55 -4.15
CA LYS A 12 -9.86 -3.43 -5.52
C LYS A 12 -8.40 -2.94 -5.54
N MET A 13 -8.06 -2.03 -4.62
CA MET A 13 -6.71 -1.48 -4.49
C MET A 13 -5.76 -2.52 -3.90
N ARG A 14 -6.23 -3.28 -2.90
CA ARG A 14 -5.49 -4.40 -2.31
C ARG A 14 -5.14 -5.45 -3.36
N ALA A 15 -6.11 -5.89 -4.17
CA ALA A 15 -5.87 -6.87 -5.22
C ALA A 15 -4.81 -6.40 -6.22
N VAL A 16 -4.91 -5.15 -6.69
CA VAL A 16 -3.91 -4.55 -7.59
C VAL A 16 -2.53 -4.48 -6.94
N PHE A 17 -2.46 -4.09 -5.67
CA PHE A 17 -1.19 -3.99 -4.94
C PHE A 17 -0.52 -5.36 -4.77
N GLN A 18 -1.28 -6.38 -4.36
CA GLN A 18 -0.78 -7.74 -4.16
C GLN A 18 -0.27 -8.34 -5.47
N LEU A 19 -1.03 -8.25 -6.56
CA LEU A 19 -0.57 -8.71 -7.87
C LEU A 19 0.69 -7.97 -8.34
N SER A 20 0.82 -6.68 -8.04
CA SER A 20 2.01 -5.91 -8.41
C SER A 20 3.24 -6.20 -7.54
N ARG A 21 3.08 -6.52 -6.25
CA ARG A 21 4.20 -6.54 -5.27
C ARG A 21 4.50 -7.90 -4.68
N TYR A 22 3.52 -8.79 -4.64
CA TYR A 22 3.70 -10.16 -4.16
C TYR A 22 3.88 -11.11 -5.33
N GLU A 23 3.21 -10.84 -6.46
CA GLU A 23 3.30 -11.65 -7.68
C GLU A 23 4.14 -11.00 -8.80
N ASP A 24 4.69 -9.80 -8.56
CA ASP A 24 5.52 -9.02 -9.51
C ASP A 24 4.92 -8.87 -10.93
N LEU A 25 3.60 -8.89 -11.07
CA LEU A 25 2.93 -8.73 -12.35
C LEU A 25 3.09 -7.30 -12.89
N SER A 26 3.26 -7.19 -14.21
CA SER A 26 3.25 -5.90 -14.89
C SER A 26 1.87 -5.24 -14.84
N ASN A 27 1.81 -3.91 -14.93
CA ASN A 27 0.53 -3.19 -14.96
C ASN A 27 -0.41 -3.69 -16.05
N LYS A 28 0.14 -4.09 -17.20
CA LYS A 28 -0.61 -4.66 -18.33
C LYS A 28 -1.20 -6.02 -17.97
N ALA A 29 -0.41 -6.92 -17.39
CA ALA A 29 -0.89 -8.24 -16.97
C ALA A 29 -1.98 -8.13 -15.89
N ILE A 30 -1.85 -7.20 -14.95
CA ILE A 30 -2.87 -6.92 -13.93
C ILE A 30 -4.15 -6.37 -14.57
N ALA A 31 -4.02 -5.46 -15.54
CA ALA A 31 -5.14 -4.88 -16.27
C ALA A 31 -5.97 -5.96 -16.98
N GLU A 32 -5.29 -6.90 -17.65
CA GLU A 32 -5.90 -8.06 -18.29
C GLU A 32 -6.54 -9.00 -17.26
N THR A 33 -5.83 -9.33 -16.18
CA THR A 33 -6.30 -10.24 -15.11
C THR A 33 -7.57 -9.73 -14.43
N LEU A 34 -7.64 -8.42 -14.15
CA LEU A 34 -8.73 -7.79 -13.43
C LEU A 34 -9.78 -7.17 -14.35
N ASN A 35 -9.59 -7.26 -15.68
CA ASN A 35 -10.44 -6.64 -16.70
C ASN A 35 -10.70 -5.13 -16.45
N ILE A 36 -9.62 -4.37 -16.27
CA ILE A 36 -9.63 -2.91 -16.06
C ILE A 36 -8.59 -2.23 -16.96
N ALA A 37 -8.69 -0.92 -17.16
CA ALA A 37 -7.68 -0.19 -17.92
C ALA A 37 -6.32 -0.18 -17.20
N GLU A 38 -5.21 -0.27 -17.95
CA GLU A 38 -3.85 -0.18 -17.40
C GLU A 38 -3.62 1.14 -16.62
N GLY A 39 -4.21 2.24 -17.09
CA GLY A 39 -4.19 3.52 -16.36
C GLY A 39 -4.86 3.45 -14.99
N THR A 40 -5.91 2.64 -14.84
CA THR A 40 -6.55 2.38 -13.55
C THR A 40 -5.64 1.58 -12.63
N VAL A 41 -4.89 0.59 -13.16
CA VAL A 41 -3.88 -0.15 -12.38
C VAL A 41 -2.83 0.82 -11.83
N LYS A 42 -2.23 1.66 -12.69
CA LYS A 42 -1.23 2.67 -12.27
C LYS A 42 -1.77 3.59 -11.16
N LYS A 43 -3.00 4.07 -11.31
CA LYS A 43 -3.67 4.91 -10.30
C LYS A 43 -3.89 4.17 -8.98
N GLN A 44 -4.37 2.92 -9.02
CA GLN A 44 -4.62 2.12 -7.83
C GLN A 44 -3.32 1.78 -7.09
N VAL A 45 -2.23 1.41 -7.79
CA VAL A 45 -0.91 1.19 -7.18
C VAL A 45 -0.40 2.46 -6.51
N LYS A 46 -0.49 3.61 -7.19
CA LYS A 46 -0.06 4.90 -6.62
C LYS A 46 -0.85 5.23 -5.35
N ASN A 47 -2.17 5.10 -5.39
CA ASN A 47 -3.03 5.37 -4.25
C ASN A 47 -2.76 4.42 -3.07
N ALA A 48 -2.52 3.13 -3.34
CA ALA A 48 -2.13 2.17 -2.32
C ALA A 48 -0.86 2.61 -1.60
N LEU A 49 0.17 2.98 -2.36
CA LEU A 49 1.44 3.45 -1.82
C LEU A 49 1.30 4.75 -1.02
N THR A 50 0.43 5.68 -1.42
CA THR A 50 0.14 6.88 -0.64
C THR A 50 -0.45 6.54 0.72
N ILE A 51 -1.51 5.72 0.75
CA ILE A 51 -2.18 5.32 2.00
C ILE A 51 -1.22 4.57 2.93
N LEU A 52 -0.45 3.62 2.40
CA LEU A 52 0.49 2.85 3.19
C LEU A 52 1.59 3.75 3.78
N ARG A 53 2.11 4.71 3.02
CA ARG A 53 3.13 5.65 3.54
C ARG A 53 2.59 6.55 4.64
N GLU A 54 1.38 7.08 4.49
CA GLU A 54 0.77 7.95 5.50
C GLU A 54 0.59 7.24 6.84
N ARG A 55 0.11 5.99 6.79
CA ARG A 55 -0.09 5.19 8.00
C ARG A 55 1.22 4.79 8.68
N LEU A 56 2.23 4.40 7.89
CA LEU A 56 3.56 4.13 8.42
C LEU A 56 4.21 5.38 9.01
N ALA A 57 4.03 6.54 8.40
CA ALA A 57 4.55 7.82 8.90
C ALA A 57 3.91 8.21 10.24
N ALA A 58 2.61 7.96 10.41
CA ALA A 58 1.92 8.21 11.69
C ALA A 58 2.51 7.34 12.81
N VAL A 59 2.73 6.05 12.55
CA VAL A 59 3.34 5.12 13.51
C VAL A 59 4.79 5.52 13.83
N SER A 60 5.58 5.90 12.82
CA SER A 60 6.97 6.32 13.06
C SER A 60 7.05 7.60 13.88
N THR A 61 6.13 8.56 13.64
CA THR A 61 6.10 9.82 14.40
C THR A 61 5.77 9.57 15.87
N LEU A 62 4.77 8.72 16.13
CA LEU A 62 4.41 8.34 17.49
C LEU A 62 5.55 7.59 18.20
N MET A 63 6.24 6.69 17.50
CA MET A 63 7.40 5.99 18.06
C MET A 63 8.51 6.96 18.47
N VAL A 64 8.85 7.95 17.63
CA VAL A 64 9.88 8.96 17.96
C VAL A 64 9.49 9.73 19.22
N PHE A 65 8.23 10.11 19.36
CA PHE A 65 7.73 10.82 20.55
C PHE A 65 7.82 9.96 21.83
N ILE A 66 7.40 8.69 21.76
CA ILE A 66 7.46 7.78 22.92
C ILE A 66 8.91 7.55 23.34
N VAL A 67 9.81 7.29 22.37
CA VAL A 67 11.24 7.11 22.64
C VAL A 67 11.80 8.38 23.29
N TRP A 68 11.44 9.56 22.77
CA TRP A 68 11.86 10.83 23.34
C TRP A 68 11.45 10.99 24.82
N GLU A 69 10.19 10.70 25.17
CA GLU A 69 9.73 10.80 26.58
C GLU A 69 10.40 9.79 27.51
N ILE A 70 10.72 8.58 27.04
CA ILE A 70 11.36 7.56 27.89
C ILE A 70 12.80 7.96 28.29
N PHE A 71 13.48 8.74 27.43
CA PHE A 71 14.88 9.11 27.62
C PHE A 71 15.09 10.58 28.06
N SER A 72 14.02 11.33 28.31
CA SER A 72 14.04 12.70 28.85
C SER A 72 13.73 12.72 30.34
#